data_AF-A0A432K3K5-F1
#
_entry.id   AF-A0A432K3K5-F1
#
_cell.length_a   1.000
_cell.length_b   1.000
_cell.length_c   1.000
_cell.angle_alpha   90.00
_cell.angle_beta   90.00
_cell.angle_gamma   90.00
#
_symmetry.space_group_name_H-M   'P 1'
#
loop_
_entity.id
_entity.type
_entity.pdbx_description
1 polymer ?
#
loop_
_entity_poly.entity_id
_entity_poly.type
_entity_poly.pdbx_seq_one_letter_code
_entity_poly.pdbx_strand_id
1 'polypeptide(L)'
;MKRIPLILLAIILLQVISSFNLNRRPNWGFYAHQKINRLAIFTLPPEMITFYKHHIQYITENAVNPDKRRYAVDYEAPRHYIDLDVYGDSAVYKMPRYWKDAVKEYTEDTLQTYGIVPWHVNFVTYQLTEAFKENNAEDILRYSADLGHYIADANVP
;
A
#
# COMPACT_ATOMS: atom_id res chain seq x y z
N MET A 1 -24.52 52.83 8.31
CA MET A 1 -23.98 51.57 7.75
C MET A 1 -22.49 51.79 7.44
N LYS A 2 -21.56 51.20 8.20
CA LYS A 2 -20.12 51.40 7.97
C LYS A 2 -19.69 50.60 6.74
N ARG A 3 -19.25 51.28 5.68
CA ARG A 3 -18.72 50.63 4.46
C ARG A 3 -17.36 50.02 4.80
N ILE A 4 -17.21 48.72 4.57
CA ILE A 4 -15.91 48.06 4.70
C ILE A 4 -15.01 48.58 3.56
N PRO A 5 -13.77 49.03 3.82
CA PRO A 5 -12.86 49.49 2.78
C PRO A 5 -12.54 48.35 1.82
N LEU A 6 -12.50 48.61 0.51
CA LEU A 6 -12.13 47.61 -0.51
C LEU A 6 -10.80 46.91 -0.21
N ILE A 7 -9.87 47.63 0.42
CA ILE A 7 -8.55 47.14 0.85
C ILE A 7 -8.69 46.03 1.91
N LEU A 8 -9.63 46.19 2.85
CA LEU A 8 -9.91 45.17 3.88
C LEU A 8 -10.50 43.91 3.25
N LEU A 9 -11.36 44.06 2.23
CA LEU A 9 -11.90 42.93 1.48
C LEU A 9 -10.80 42.20 0.70
N ALA A 10 -9.88 42.94 0.08
CA ALA A 10 -8.74 42.38 -0.66
C ALA A 10 -7.75 41.65 0.25
N ILE A 11 -7.48 42.18 1.45
CA ILE A 11 -6.62 41.52 2.45
C ILE A 11 -7.25 40.21 2.95
N ILE A 12 -8.56 40.21 3.24
CA ILE A 12 -9.28 38.99 3.63
C ILE A 12 -9.24 37.96 2.50
N LEU A 13 -9.46 38.38 1.25
CA LEU A 13 -9.39 37.48 0.11
C LEU A 13 -7.98 36.89 -0.07
N LEU A 14 -6.93 37.70 0.10
CA LEU A 14 -5.54 37.25 0.01
C LEU A 14 -5.20 36.24 1.12
N GLN A 15 -5.69 36.45 2.34
CA GLN A 15 -5.53 35.51 3.47
C GLN A 15 -6.31 34.20 3.25
N VAL A 16 -7.50 34.27 2.65
CA VAL A 16 -8.27 33.07 2.29
C VAL A 16 -7.52 32.27 1.22
N ILE A 17 -6.99 32.93 0.18
CA ILE A 17 -6.21 32.28 -0.88
C ILE A 17 -4.90 31.67 -0.34
N SER A 18 -4.19 32.33 0.57
CA SER A 18 -2.97 31.78 1.18
C SER A 18 -3.25 30.61 2.14
N SER A 19 -4.46 30.53 2.71
CA SER A 19 -4.93 29.40 3.52
C SER A 19 -5.31 28.18 2.67
N PHE A 20 -5.51 28.35 1.36
CA PHE A 20 -5.69 27.27 0.39
C PHE A 20 -4.37 26.69 -0.12
N ASN A 21 -3.26 26.87 0.60
CA ASN A 21 -2.14 25.95 0.51
C ASN A 21 -2.60 24.58 1.03
N LEU A 22 -3.32 23.84 0.16
CA LEU A 22 -3.54 22.42 0.31
C LEU A 22 -2.16 21.79 0.38
N ASN A 23 -1.68 21.56 1.60
CA ASN A 23 -0.71 20.51 1.87
C ASN A 23 -1.35 19.22 1.39
N ARG A 24 -1.20 18.93 0.09
CA ARG A 24 -1.62 17.67 -0.53
C ARG A 24 -0.63 16.61 -0.07
N ARG A 25 -0.68 16.27 1.22
CA ARG A 25 -0.06 15.05 1.69
C ARG A 25 -0.80 13.91 0.98
N PRO A 26 -0.08 12.97 0.36
CA PRO A 26 -0.71 11.78 -0.19
C PRO A 26 -1.47 11.08 0.95
N ASN A 27 -2.78 10.96 0.78
CA ASN A 27 -3.63 10.22 1.71
C ASN A 27 -3.55 8.74 1.34
N TRP A 28 -2.66 7.99 2.00
CA TRP A 28 -2.38 6.58 1.73
C TRP A 28 -3.42 5.60 2.26
N GLY A 29 -4.44 6.05 3.02
CA GLY A 29 -5.48 5.17 3.56
C GLY A 29 -6.37 4.51 2.50
N PHE A 30 -7.51 3.97 2.94
CA PHE A 30 -8.38 3.10 2.13
C PHE A 30 -8.59 3.55 0.68
N TYR A 31 -8.91 4.82 0.46
CA TYR A 31 -9.13 5.37 -0.88
C TYR A 31 -7.92 5.20 -1.81
N ALA A 32 -6.69 5.41 -1.33
CA ALA A 32 -5.49 5.24 -2.14
C ALA A 32 -5.26 3.78 -2.50
N HIS A 33 -5.36 2.85 -1.56
CA HIS A 33 -5.23 1.41 -1.85
C HIS A 33 -6.23 0.95 -2.91
N GLN A 34 -7.50 1.34 -2.77
CA GLN A 34 -8.55 1.06 -3.75
C GLN A 34 -8.20 1.63 -5.13
N LYS A 35 -7.76 2.89 -5.18
CA LYS A 35 -7.43 3.59 -6.42
C LYS A 35 -6.19 3.00 -7.11
N ILE A 36 -5.13 2.69 -6.35
CA ILE A 36 -3.90 2.07 -6.87
C ILE A 36 -4.23 0.71 -7.48
N ASN A 37 -4.96 -0.15 -6.75
CA ASN A 37 -5.36 -1.48 -7.24
C ASN A 37 -6.22 -1.39 -8.50
N ARG A 38 -7.20 -0.47 -8.51
CA ARG A 38 -8.03 -0.23 -9.69
C ARG A 38 -7.22 0.21 -10.91
N LEU A 39 -6.26 1.12 -10.72
CA LEU A 39 -5.44 1.64 -11.82
C LEU A 39 -4.43 0.59 -12.34
N ALA A 40 -3.89 -0.25 -11.45
CA ALA A 40 -2.97 -1.33 -11.80
C ALA A 40 -3.60 -2.33 -12.80
N ILE A 41 -4.92 -2.54 -12.75
CA ILE A 41 -5.61 -3.41 -13.74
C ILE A 41 -5.42 -2.91 -15.17
N PHE A 42 -5.38 -1.59 -15.38
CA PHE A 42 -5.21 -1.01 -16.72
C PHE A 42 -3.77 -1.06 -17.22
N THR A 43 -2.81 -1.48 -16.39
CA THR A 43 -1.41 -1.68 -16.77
C THR A 43 -1.08 -3.16 -17.02
N LEU A 44 -2.05 -4.06 -16.88
CA LEU A 44 -1.86 -5.49 -17.11
C LEU A 44 -1.71 -5.81 -18.60
N PRO A 45 -0.96 -6.88 -18.94
CA PRO A 45 -0.81 -7.31 -20.32
C PRO A 45 -2.16 -7.82 -20.90
N PRO A 46 -2.33 -7.80 -22.24
CA PRO A 46 -3.58 -8.17 -22.91
C PRO A 46 -4.14 -9.54 -22.51
N GLU A 47 -3.28 -10.49 -22.22
CA GLU A 47 -3.63 -11.86 -21.83
C GLU A 47 -4.31 -11.93 -20.45
N MET A 48 -4.06 -10.95 -19.57
CA MET A 48 -4.58 -10.91 -18.21
C MET A 48 -5.70 -9.88 -18.04
N ILE A 49 -5.61 -8.75 -18.74
CA ILE A 49 -6.47 -7.59 -18.49
C ILE A 49 -7.97 -7.89 -18.60
N THR A 50 -8.39 -8.81 -19.48
CA THR A 50 -9.80 -9.18 -19.65
C THR A 50 -10.39 -9.78 -18.39
N PHE A 51 -9.70 -10.73 -17.75
CA PHE A 51 -10.13 -11.35 -16.50
C PHE A 51 -10.24 -10.29 -15.38
N TYR A 52 -9.19 -9.48 -15.20
CA TYR A 52 -9.17 -8.48 -14.14
C TYR A 52 -10.16 -7.33 -14.34
N LYS A 53 -10.41 -6.91 -15.58
CA LYS A 53 -11.45 -5.91 -15.87
C LYS A 53 -12.85 -6.43 -15.55
N HIS A 54 -13.12 -7.72 -15.78
CA HIS A 54 -14.38 -8.35 -15.38
C HIS A 54 -14.56 -8.29 -13.86
N HIS A 55 -13.48 -8.47 -13.09
CA HIS A 55 -13.48 -8.44 -11.62
C HIS A 55 -13.01 -7.12 -10.99
N ILE A 56 -13.04 -6.01 -11.73
CA ILE A 56 -12.44 -4.73 -11.30
C ILE A 56 -13.04 -4.22 -9.98
N GLN A 57 -14.34 -4.43 -9.75
CA GLN A 57 -15.00 -4.03 -8.52
C GLN A 57 -14.47 -4.82 -7.32
N TYR A 58 -14.35 -6.14 -7.46
CA TYR A 58 -13.79 -7.00 -6.41
C TYR A 58 -12.38 -6.55 -6.02
N ILE A 59 -11.49 -6.39 -6.99
CA ILE A 59 -10.10 -5.97 -6.73
C ILE A 59 -10.06 -4.59 -6.07
N THR A 60 -10.92 -3.67 -6.52
CA THR A 60 -10.99 -2.32 -5.93
C THR A 60 -11.47 -2.38 -4.47
N GLU A 61 -12.59 -3.06 -4.19
CA GLU A 61 -13.21 -3.04 -2.86
C GLU A 61 -12.43 -3.84 -1.80
N ASN A 62 -11.75 -4.91 -2.24
CA ASN A 62 -10.99 -5.80 -1.35
C ASN A 62 -9.54 -5.35 -1.14
N ALA A 63 -9.08 -4.31 -1.83
CA ALA A 63 -7.74 -3.73 -1.67
C ALA A 63 -7.41 -3.19 -0.25
N VAL A 64 -8.39 -3.16 0.65
CA VAL A 64 -8.26 -2.68 2.04
C VAL A 64 -8.43 -3.80 3.06
N ASN A 65 -8.62 -5.04 2.61
CA ASN A 65 -8.83 -6.17 3.49
C ASN A 65 -7.62 -6.47 4.40
N PRO A 66 -6.35 -6.28 3.98
CA PRO A 66 -5.22 -6.39 4.88
C PRO A 66 -5.32 -5.43 6.08
N ASP A 67 -5.62 -4.16 5.84
CA ASP A 67 -5.86 -3.19 6.93
C ASP A 67 -7.02 -3.61 7.85
N LYS A 68 -8.13 -4.10 7.27
CA LYS A 68 -9.30 -4.54 8.04
C LYS A 68 -8.98 -5.70 8.99
N ARG A 69 -8.04 -6.58 8.62
CA ARG A 69 -7.66 -7.74 9.42
C ARG A 69 -6.39 -7.52 10.26
N ARG A 70 -5.77 -6.34 10.16
CA ARG A 70 -4.53 -5.97 10.88
C ARG A 70 -4.52 -6.31 12.36
N TYR A 71 -5.66 -6.12 13.03
CA TYR A 71 -5.81 -6.35 14.48
C TYR A 71 -6.55 -7.65 14.81
N ALA A 72 -7.04 -8.37 13.80
CA ALA A 72 -7.82 -9.60 13.97
C ALA A 72 -7.03 -10.86 13.61
N VAL A 73 -5.94 -10.72 12.86
CA VAL A 73 -5.07 -11.82 12.43
C VAL A 73 -3.69 -11.62 13.04
N ASP A 74 -3.25 -12.61 13.81
CA ASP A 74 -1.90 -12.62 14.38
C ASP A 74 -0.86 -12.45 13.27
N TYR A 75 0.16 -11.63 13.57
CA TYR A 75 1.25 -11.30 12.65
C TYR A 75 0.82 -10.60 11.34
N GLU A 76 -0.42 -10.07 11.24
CA GLU A 76 -0.77 -9.24 10.09
C GLU A 76 -0.08 -7.89 10.12
N ALA A 77 -0.08 -7.21 11.28
CA ALA A 77 0.48 -5.88 11.44
C ALA A 77 1.89 -5.67 10.83
N PRO A 78 2.89 -6.55 11.06
CA PRO A 78 4.22 -6.38 10.48
C PRO A 78 4.30 -6.58 8.97
N ARG A 79 3.26 -7.10 8.32
CA ARG A 79 3.23 -7.28 6.85
C ARG A 79 3.04 -5.97 6.08
N HIS A 80 2.68 -4.89 6.78
CA HIS A 80 2.37 -3.58 6.20
C HIS A 80 3.54 -2.59 6.17
N TYR A 81 4.69 -2.94 6.75
CA TYR A 81 5.82 -2.02 6.83
C TYR A 81 7.15 -2.75 6.93
N ILE A 82 8.22 -1.97 6.84
CA ILE A 82 9.55 -2.33 7.31
C ILE A 82 10.19 -1.06 7.89
N ASP A 83 10.60 -1.13 9.14
CA ASP A 83 11.36 -0.08 9.81
C ASP A 83 12.84 -0.30 9.47
N LEU A 84 13.36 0.46 8.51
CA LEU A 84 14.75 0.31 8.07
C LEU A 84 15.75 0.94 9.04
N ASP A 85 15.29 1.88 9.89
CA ASP A 85 16.17 2.66 10.77
C ASP A 85 16.79 1.77 11.86
N VAL A 86 16.12 0.67 12.23
CA VAL A 86 16.62 -0.26 13.25
C VAL A 86 17.75 -1.17 12.76
N TYR A 87 17.93 -1.31 11.43
CA TYR A 87 18.95 -2.16 10.83
C TYR A 87 20.24 -1.39 10.47
N GLY A 88 20.30 -0.10 10.83
CA GLY A 88 21.46 0.76 10.70
C GLY A 88 21.70 1.35 9.32
N ASP A 89 22.83 2.03 9.16
CA ASP A 89 23.11 2.84 7.98
C ASP A 89 23.06 2.04 6.69
N SER A 90 22.34 2.57 5.70
CA SER A 90 22.19 1.96 4.37
C SER A 90 21.54 0.58 4.38
N ALA A 91 20.71 0.27 5.39
CA ALA A 91 19.99 -1.00 5.52
C ALA A 91 19.33 -1.45 4.21
N VAL A 92 18.67 -0.52 3.49
CA VAL A 92 18.01 -0.80 2.20
C VAL A 92 18.91 -1.50 1.16
N TYR A 93 20.24 -1.29 1.24
CA TYR A 93 21.20 -1.90 0.31
C TYR A 93 21.92 -3.12 0.88
N LYS A 94 21.84 -3.35 2.20
CA LYS A 94 22.60 -4.39 2.91
C LYS A 94 21.74 -5.56 3.34
N MET A 95 20.45 -5.33 3.60
CA MET A 95 19.56 -6.36 4.12
C MET A 95 19.46 -7.56 3.18
N PRO A 96 19.39 -8.80 3.70
CA PRO A 96 19.26 -9.98 2.88
C PRO A 96 17.95 -9.99 2.07
N ARG A 97 18.08 -10.36 0.80
CA ARG A 97 16.93 -10.42 -0.13
C ARG A 97 16.01 -11.61 0.16
N TYR A 98 16.55 -12.71 0.65
CA TYR A 98 15.79 -13.93 0.93
C TYR A 98 15.42 -14.02 2.41
N TRP A 99 14.18 -14.45 2.69
CA TRP A 99 13.66 -14.56 4.05
C TRP A 99 14.55 -15.41 4.96
N LYS A 100 15.02 -16.57 4.47
CA LYS A 100 15.88 -17.47 5.24
C LYS A 100 17.19 -16.82 5.67
N ASP A 101 17.76 -15.98 4.82
CA ASP A 101 19.00 -15.27 5.11
C ASP A 101 18.73 -14.12 6.09
N ALA A 102 17.61 -13.40 5.93
CA ALA A 102 17.18 -12.36 6.86
C ALA A 102 16.94 -12.92 8.27
N VAL A 103 16.27 -14.08 8.39
CA VAL A 103 16.04 -14.76 9.67
C VAL A 103 17.36 -15.21 10.29
N LYS A 104 18.30 -15.70 9.48
CA LYS A 104 19.62 -16.11 9.97
C LYS A 104 20.40 -14.92 10.54
N GLU A 105 20.26 -13.74 9.95
CA GLU A 105 20.99 -12.53 10.35
C GLU A 105 20.33 -11.80 11.52
N TYR A 106 19.00 -11.64 11.51
CA TYR A 106 18.28 -10.79 12.46
C TYR A 106 17.35 -11.54 13.42
N THR A 107 17.13 -12.84 13.22
CA THR A 107 16.08 -13.66 13.86
C THR A 107 14.66 -13.31 13.42
N GLU A 108 13.75 -14.29 13.48
CA GLU A 108 12.36 -14.10 13.07
C GLU A 108 11.61 -13.12 13.98
N ASP A 109 11.81 -13.19 15.30
CA ASP A 109 11.14 -12.30 16.26
C ASP A 109 11.48 -10.82 16.02
N THR A 110 12.73 -10.51 15.72
CA THR A 110 13.16 -9.15 15.36
C THR A 110 12.47 -8.68 14.09
N LEU A 111 12.47 -9.51 13.03
CA LEU A 111 11.84 -9.16 11.76
C LEU A 111 10.33 -8.93 11.93
N GLN A 112 9.64 -9.79 12.70
CA GLN A 112 8.22 -9.63 13.01
C GLN A 112 7.95 -8.40 13.87
N THR A 113 8.91 -7.92 14.65
CA THR A 113 8.77 -6.68 15.43
C THR A 113 8.89 -5.44 14.54
N TYR A 114 9.87 -5.45 13.64
CA TYR A 114 10.23 -4.27 12.83
C TYR A 114 9.72 -4.31 11.39
N GLY A 115 8.85 -5.25 11.07
CA GLY A 115 8.14 -5.30 9.81
C GLY A 115 8.85 -6.11 8.72
N ILE A 116 8.03 -6.75 7.89
CA ILE A 116 8.43 -7.78 6.92
C ILE A 116 7.86 -7.55 5.53
N VAL A 117 7.32 -6.36 5.22
CA VAL A 117 6.60 -6.13 3.95
C VAL A 117 7.36 -6.58 2.69
N PRO A 118 8.70 -6.42 2.54
CA PRO A 118 9.38 -6.85 1.32
C PRO A 118 9.34 -8.37 1.11
N TRP A 119 9.49 -9.15 2.18
CA TRP A 119 9.42 -10.61 2.10
C TRP A 119 7.99 -11.11 2.00
N HIS A 120 7.04 -10.41 2.64
CA HIS A 120 5.62 -10.75 2.51
C HIS A 120 5.09 -10.52 1.09
N VAL A 121 5.50 -9.44 0.42
CA VAL A 121 5.20 -9.21 -1.01
C VAL A 121 5.70 -10.38 -1.87
N ASN A 122 6.91 -10.90 -1.61
CA ASN A 122 7.42 -12.06 -2.32
C ASN A 122 6.57 -13.32 -2.04
N PHE A 123 6.17 -13.54 -0.78
CA PHE A 123 5.34 -14.67 -0.40
C PHE A 123 3.96 -14.65 -1.04
N VAL A 124 3.26 -13.50 -1.04
CA VAL A 124 1.94 -13.37 -1.69
C VAL A 124 2.07 -13.50 -3.22
N THR A 125 3.18 -13.04 -3.81
CA THR A 125 3.47 -13.26 -5.24
C THR A 125 3.58 -14.76 -5.56
N TYR A 126 4.24 -15.55 -4.70
CA TYR A 126 4.29 -17.00 -4.85
C TYR A 126 2.89 -17.61 -4.75
N GLN A 127 2.10 -17.24 -3.75
CA GLN A 127 0.73 -17.73 -3.60
C GLN A 127 -0.16 -17.42 -4.80
N LEU A 128 -0.05 -16.21 -5.34
CA LEU A 128 -0.76 -15.81 -6.55
C LEU A 128 -0.33 -16.66 -7.75
N THR A 129 0.98 -16.95 -7.87
CA THR A 129 1.52 -17.80 -8.94
C THR A 129 0.95 -19.22 -8.86
N GLU A 130 0.90 -19.82 -7.67
CA GLU A 130 0.30 -21.15 -7.48
C GLU A 130 -1.20 -21.14 -7.79
N ALA A 131 -1.93 -20.12 -7.35
CA ALA A 131 -3.36 -19.97 -7.67
C ALA A 131 -3.63 -19.90 -9.18
N PHE A 132 -2.74 -19.26 -9.95
CA PHE A 132 -2.79 -19.27 -11.42
C PHE A 132 -2.53 -20.67 -12.00
N LYS A 133 -1.53 -21.40 -11.50
CA LYS A 133 -1.24 -22.78 -11.96
C LYS A 133 -2.42 -23.72 -11.72
N GLU A 134 -3.11 -23.53 -10.61
CA GLU A 134 -4.27 -24.32 -10.20
C GLU A 134 -5.59 -23.85 -10.87
N ASN A 135 -5.56 -22.74 -11.61
CA ASN A 135 -6.74 -22.08 -12.17
C ASN A 135 -7.81 -21.74 -11.11
N ASN A 136 -7.39 -21.43 -9.88
CA ASN A 136 -8.28 -21.08 -8.78
C ASN A 136 -8.62 -19.58 -8.82
N ALA A 137 -9.74 -19.25 -9.47
CA ALA A 137 -10.16 -17.86 -9.66
C ALA A 137 -10.39 -17.10 -8.34
N GLU A 138 -10.90 -17.76 -7.29
CA GLU A 138 -11.14 -17.13 -5.99
C GLU A 138 -9.82 -16.67 -5.36
N ASP A 139 -8.83 -17.56 -5.34
CA ASP A 139 -7.52 -17.27 -4.77
C ASP A 139 -6.74 -16.27 -5.63
N ILE A 140 -6.84 -16.35 -6.96
CA ILE A 140 -6.25 -15.35 -7.85
C ILE A 140 -6.75 -13.95 -7.47
N LEU A 141 -8.07 -13.79 -7.30
CA LEU A 141 -8.66 -12.49 -6.97
C LEU A 141 -8.25 -12.01 -5.58
N ARG A 142 -8.31 -12.88 -4.57
CA ARG A 142 -7.95 -12.58 -3.19
C ARG A 142 -6.49 -12.17 -3.08
N TYR A 143 -5.57 -12.99 -3.60
CA TYR A 143 -4.14 -12.70 -3.54
C TYR A 143 -3.75 -11.50 -4.40
N SER A 144 -4.44 -11.23 -5.51
CA SER A 144 -4.16 -10.03 -6.30
C SER A 144 -4.51 -8.74 -5.55
N ALA A 145 -5.66 -8.71 -4.86
CA ALA A 145 -6.07 -7.54 -4.08
C ALA A 145 -5.15 -7.31 -2.87
N ASP A 146 -4.77 -8.38 -2.18
CA ASP A 146 -3.84 -8.32 -1.06
C ASP A 146 -2.42 -7.92 -1.51
N LEU A 147 -1.92 -8.49 -2.62
CA LEU A 147 -0.61 -8.14 -3.17
C LEU A 147 -0.54 -6.65 -3.55
N GLY A 148 -1.57 -6.14 -4.22
CA GLY A 148 -1.65 -4.72 -4.56
C GLY A 148 -1.67 -3.80 -3.35
N HIS A 149 -2.25 -4.24 -2.23
CA HIS A 149 -2.21 -3.53 -0.95
C HIS A 149 -0.78 -3.45 -0.38
N TYR A 150 -0.11 -4.59 -0.20
CA TYR A 150 1.23 -4.62 0.41
C TYR A 150 2.29 -3.93 -0.46
N ILE A 151 2.15 -3.99 -1.78
CA ILE A 151 3.01 -3.19 -2.68
C ILE A 151 2.75 -1.70 -2.45
N ALA A 152 1.49 -1.27 -2.32
CA ALA A 152 1.19 0.13 -2.04
C ALA A 152 1.76 0.58 -0.69
N ASP A 153 1.63 -0.24 0.35
CA ASP A 153 2.24 0.01 1.67
C ASP A 153 3.76 0.19 1.61
N ALA A 154 4.45 -0.66 0.84
CA ALA A 154 5.90 -0.55 0.65
C ALA A 154 6.35 0.74 -0.07
N ASN A 155 5.42 1.54 -0.58
CA ASN A 155 5.67 2.85 -1.20
C ASN A 155 5.23 4.03 -0.31
N VAL A 156 4.69 3.75 0.89
CA VAL A 156 4.40 4.78 1.90
C VAL A 156 5.70 5.15 2.61
N PRO A 157 6.12 6.42 2.60
CA PRO A 157 7.35 6.88 3.26
C PRO A 157 7.18 7.05 4.77
#